data_AF-A0AAX6TBB5-F1
#
_entry.id   AF-A0AAX6TBB5-F1
#
_cell.length_a   1.000
_cell.length_b   1.000
_cell.length_c   1.000
_cell.angle_alpha   90.00
_cell.angle_beta   90.00
_cell.angle_gamma   90.00
#
_symmetry.space_group_name_H-M   'P 1'
#
loop_
_entity.id
_entity.type
_entity.pdbx_description
1 polymer ?
#
loop_
_entity_poly.entity_id
_entity_poly.type
_entity_poly.pdbx_seq_one_letter_code
_entity_poly.pdbx_strand_id
1 'polypeptide(L)'
;MAEEKLPGETCTVSLRLRHLLGTVVMSVNRDICRAIELLEKLQRSGEVPPQKLQALQRVLQSEFCTAVREVYEHVYETVDISSSPEVRANATAKATVAAFAASEGHSHPRVVELPKTEEGLGFNIMGGKEQNSPIYISRIIPGGIADRHGGLKRGDQLLSVNGVPLGLSPWRRATVALFSRCDDSDWHFSISYKTRPIWKEPEHDAV
;
A
#
# COMPACT_ATOMS: atom_id res chain seq x y z
N MET A 1 33.58 -52.86 -31.35
CA MET A 1 33.09 -51.47 -31.42
C MET A 1 31.60 -51.53 -31.12
N ALA A 2 31.26 -51.48 -29.82
CA ALA A 2 30.62 -50.33 -29.14
C ALA A 2 29.09 -50.34 -29.39
N GLU A 3 28.30 -50.85 -28.43
CA GLU A 3 27.37 -50.09 -27.55
C GLU A 3 26.30 -49.31 -28.35
N GLU A 4 24.99 -49.52 -28.18
CA GLU A 4 24.23 -49.24 -26.95
C GLU A 4 22.83 -49.94 -26.91
N LYS A 5 22.55 -50.55 -25.75
CA LYS A 5 21.31 -50.73 -24.95
C LYS A 5 19.90 -50.34 -25.46
N LEU A 6 18.95 -51.29 -25.34
CA LEU A 6 17.46 -51.15 -25.23
C LEU A 6 17.04 -50.66 -23.81
N PRO A 7 15.73 -50.50 -23.41
CA PRO A 7 14.44 -50.21 -24.08
C PRO A 7 13.63 -49.08 -23.35
N GLY A 8 12.38 -48.75 -23.72
CA GLY A 8 11.57 -47.90 -22.83
C GLY A 8 10.18 -47.45 -23.30
N GLU A 9 9.16 -48.22 -22.92
CA GLU A 9 7.74 -47.84 -22.90
C GLU A 9 7.51 -46.52 -22.16
N THR A 10 7.36 -45.38 -22.83
CA THR A 10 6.97 -44.11 -22.17
C THR A 10 6.07 -43.19 -23.00
N CYS A 11 5.62 -43.61 -24.19
CA CYS A 11 4.95 -42.69 -25.12
C CYS A 11 3.46 -42.41 -24.86
N THR A 12 2.80 -43.04 -23.87
CA THR A 12 1.35 -42.84 -23.65
C THR A 12 1.00 -41.79 -22.59
N VAL A 13 1.98 -41.33 -21.79
CA VAL A 13 1.74 -40.37 -20.69
C VAL A 13 1.89 -38.90 -21.17
N SER A 14 2.82 -38.62 -22.10
CA SER A 14 3.10 -37.25 -22.56
C SER A 14 2.01 -36.62 -23.45
N LEU A 15 1.09 -37.42 -23.99
CA LEU A 15 -0.03 -36.92 -24.81
C LEU A 15 -1.32 -36.72 -24.00
N ARG A 16 -1.51 -37.44 -22.88
CA ARG A 16 -2.63 -37.20 -21.95
C ARG A 16 -2.41 -35.99 -21.05
N LEU A 17 -1.18 -35.60 -20.75
CA LEU A 17 -0.90 -34.38 -19.98
C LEU A 17 -1.19 -33.09 -20.75
N ARG A 18 -1.10 -33.09 -22.08
CA ARG A 18 -1.46 -31.92 -22.91
C ARG A 18 -2.97 -31.72 -23.04
N HIS A 19 -3.77 -32.77 -22.90
CA HIS A 19 -5.23 -32.68 -22.92
C HIS A 19 -5.85 -32.40 -21.54
N LEU A 20 -5.13 -32.67 -20.44
CA LEU A 20 -5.55 -32.32 -19.08
C LEU A 20 -5.10 -30.92 -18.62
N LEU A 21 -4.19 -30.28 -19.37
CA LEU A 21 -3.75 -28.90 -19.17
C LEU A 21 -4.29 -27.95 -20.26
N GLY A 22 -5.35 -28.37 -20.96
CA GLY A 22 -6.17 -27.45 -21.74
C GLY A 22 -7.01 -26.60 -20.79
N THR A 23 -6.76 -25.29 -20.78
CA THR A 23 -7.60 -24.28 -20.09
C THR A 23 -7.73 -24.45 -18.57
N VAL A 24 -6.62 -24.66 -17.87
CA VAL A 24 -6.64 -24.53 -16.41
C VAL A 24 -6.52 -23.05 -16.07
N VAL A 25 -7.67 -22.40 -15.88
CA VAL A 25 -7.76 -21.17 -15.08
C VAL A 25 -6.94 -21.42 -13.81
N MET A 26 -5.90 -20.60 -13.60
CA MET A 26 -5.03 -20.67 -12.43
C MET A 26 -5.88 -20.36 -11.20
N SER A 27 -6.45 -21.40 -10.59
CA SER A 27 -7.14 -21.26 -9.31
C SER A 27 -6.06 -21.02 -8.27
N VAL A 28 -5.85 -19.74 -7.93
CA VAL A 28 -4.94 -19.29 -6.88
C VAL A 28 -5.18 -20.10 -5.60
N ASN A 29 -6.44 -20.46 -5.32
CA ASN A 29 -6.81 -21.35 -4.22
C ASN A 29 -6.15 -22.74 -4.28
N ARG A 30 -6.16 -23.40 -5.44
CA ARG A 30 -5.51 -24.71 -5.60
C ARG A 30 -4.01 -24.63 -5.36
N ASP A 31 -3.39 -23.57 -5.86
CA ASP A 31 -1.94 -23.38 -5.73
C ASP A 31 -1.54 -23.04 -4.28
N ILE A 32 -2.36 -22.28 -3.55
CA ILE A 32 -2.21 -22.04 -2.10
C ILE A 32 -2.33 -23.36 -1.31
N CYS A 33 -3.38 -24.16 -1.56
CA CYS A 33 -3.54 -25.46 -0.89
C CYS A 33 -2.34 -26.38 -1.17
N ARG A 34 -1.87 -26.40 -2.42
CA ARG A 34 -0.71 -27.19 -2.80
C ARG A 34 0.58 -26.71 -2.13
N ALA A 35 0.77 -25.40 -2.01
CA ALA A 35 1.91 -24.83 -1.29
C ALA A 35 1.91 -25.27 0.19
N ILE A 36 0.76 -25.24 0.86
CA ILE A 36 0.64 -25.68 2.26
C ILE A 36 1.02 -27.17 2.40
N GLU A 37 0.53 -28.05 1.54
CA GLU A 37 0.90 -29.47 1.55
C GLU A 37 2.42 -29.70 1.37
N LEU A 38 3.05 -28.92 0.49
CA LEU A 38 4.48 -29.01 0.24
C LEU A 38 5.30 -28.50 1.44
N LEU A 39 4.83 -27.43 2.10
CA LEU A 39 5.45 -26.92 3.32
C LEU A 39 5.42 -27.95 4.45
N GLU A 40 4.33 -28.71 4.61
CA GLU A 40 4.26 -29.80 5.60
C GLU A 40 5.22 -30.95 5.29
N LYS A 41 5.38 -31.30 4.01
CA LYS A 41 6.35 -32.33 3.59
C LYS A 41 7.78 -31.86 3.83
N LEU A 42 8.07 -30.59 3.58
CA LEU A 42 9.38 -29.98 3.86
C LEU A 42 9.68 -29.94 5.37
N GLN A 43 8.69 -29.63 6.21
CA GLN A 43 8.86 -29.69 7.67
C GLN A 43 9.23 -31.10 8.16
N ARG A 44 8.66 -32.15 7.54
CA ARG A 44 9.00 -33.55 7.85
C ARG A 44 10.37 -33.97 7.36
N SER A 45 10.88 -33.36 6.28
CA SER A 45 12.22 -33.66 5.73
C SER A 45 13.36 -33.12 6.57
N GLY A 46 13.12 -32.10 7.41
CA GLY A 46 14.12 -31.51 8.31
C GLY A 46 15.18 -30.61 7.65
N GLU A 47 15.17 -30.45 6.32
CA GLU A 47 16.16 -29.65 5.58
C GLU A 47 16.07 -28.13 5.83
N VAL A 48 14.92 -27.65 6.32
CA VAL A 48 14.64 -26.20 6.42
C VAL A 48 14.21 -25.85 7.84
N PRO A 49 14.68 -24.70 8.39
CA PRO A 49 14.29 -24.24 9.71
C PRO A 49 12.75 -24.17 9.87
N PRO A 50 12.17 -24.89 10.85
CA PRO A 50 10.72 -25.02 10.98
C PRO A 50 10.04 -23.67 11.26
N GLN A 51 10.75 -22.72 11.88
CA GLN A 51 10.25 -21.38 12.18
C GLN A 51 9.85 -20.60 10.90
N LYS A 52 10.65 -20.68 9.84
CA LYS A 52 10.37 -19.99 8.56
C LYS A 52 9.21 -20.65 7.82
N LEU A 53 9.16 -21.98 7.83
CA LEU A 53 8.08 -22.75 7.20
C LEU A 53 6.75 -22.51 7.91
N GLN A 54 6.72 -22.51 9.24
CA GLN A 54 5.52 -22.22 10.02
C GLN A 54 5.04 -20.78 9.83
N ALA A 55 5.95 -19.80 9.77
CA ALA A 55 5.59 -18.42 9.49
C ALA A 55 4.92 -18.30 8.10
N LEU A 56 5.51 -18.91 7.07
CA LEU A 56 4.95 -18.90 5.72
C LEU A 56 3.59 -19.62 5.66
N GLN A 57 3.46 -20.76 6.33
CA GLN A 57 2.21 -21.51 6.41
C GLN A 57 1.10 -20.69 7.09
N ARG A 58 1.42 -19.99 8.19
CA ARG A 58 0.47 -19.07 8.85
C ARG A 58 0.05 -17.93 7.94
N VAL A 59 0.95 -17.38 7.14
CA VAL A 59 0.62 -16.32 6.18
C VAL A 59 -0.33 -16.86 5.11
N LEU A 60 -0.02 -18.01 4.49
CA LEU A 60 -0.86 -18.62 3.46
C LEU A 60 -2.25 -19.03 3.97
N GLN A 61 -2.37 -19.37 5.26
CA GLN A 61 -3.63 -19.71 5.91
C GLN A 61 -4.34 -18.52 6.57
N SER A 62 -3.78 -17.32 6.49
CA SER A 62 -4.33 -16.14 7.16
C SER A 62 -5.54 -15.56 6.43
N GLU A 63 -6.42 -14.89 7.17
CA GLU A 63 -7.50 -14.06 6.61
C GLU A 63 -6.96 -12.99 5.66
N PHE A 64 -5.74 -12.49 5.91
CA PHE A 64 -5.08 -11.55 5.01
C PHE A 64 -4.80 -12.17 3.63
N CYS A 65 -4.24 -13.39 3.57
CA CYS A 65 -3.99 -14.05 2.29
C CYS A 65 -5.30 -14.39 1.56
N THR A 66 -6.35 -14.76 2.30
CA THR A 66 -7.70 -14.95 1.76
C THR A 66 -8.25 -13.68 1.13
N ALA A 67 -8.15 -12.54 1.83
CA ALA A 67 -8.59 -11.24 1.31
C ALA A 67 -7.78 -10.81 0.08
N VAL A 68 -6.45 -11.01 0.09
CA VAL A 68 -5.58 -10.70 -1.06
C VAL A 68 -5.97 -11.53 -2.28
N ARG A 69 -6.28 -12.82 -2.09
CA ARG A 69 -6.76 -13.69 -3.16
C ARG A 69 -8.07 -13.18 -3.74
N GLU A 70 -9.05 -12.82 -2.90
CA GLU A 70 -10.35 -12.33 -3.36
C GLU A 70 -10.21 -11.06 -4.21
N VAL A 71 -9.37 -10.11 -3.78
CA VAL A 71 -9.09 -8.90 -4.55
C VAL A 71 -8.34 -9.24 -5.85
N TYR A 72 -7.38 -10.16 -5.81
CA TYR A 72 -6.66 -10.59 -7.02
C TYR A 72 -7.62 -11.21 -8.05
N GLU A 73 -8.47 -12.14 -7.64
CA GLU A 73 -9.45 -12.79 -8.52
C GLU A 73 -10.44 -11.77 -9.10
N HIS A 74 -10.95 -10.86 -8.26
CA HIS A 74 -11.85 -9.80 -8.70
C HIS A 74 -11.19 -8.85 -9.72
N VAL A 75 -9.95 -8.43 -9.47
CA VAL A 75 -9.19 -7.58 -10.41
C VAL A 75 -8.83 -8.36 -11.68
N TYR A 76 -8.57 -9.67 -11.60
CA TYR A 76 -8.26 -10.48 -12.78
C TYR A 76 -9.45 -10.62 -13.73
N GLU A 77 -10.66 -10.72 -13.19
CA GLU A 77 -11.90 -10.82 -13.96
C GLU A 77 -12.34 -9.48 -14.56
N THR A 78 -12.06 -8.37 -13.88
CA THR A 78 -12.53 -7.04 -14.26
C THR A 78 -11.57 -6.29 -15.19
N VAL A 79 -10.27 -6.62 -15.15
CA VAL A 79 -9.28 -5.94 -16.00
C VAL A 79 -9.26 -6.59 -17.39
N ASP A 80 -9.87 -5.89 -18.36
CA ASP A 80 -9.86 -6.28 -19.76
C ASP A 80 -8.53 -5.91 -20.42
N ILE A 81 -7.52 -6.77 -20.25
CA ILE A 81 -6.25 -6.63 -20.97
C ILE A 81 -6.24 -7.62 -22.13
N SER A 82 -6.26 -7.08 -23.36
CA SER A 82 -6.14 -7.83 -24.62
C SER A 82 -4.72 -8.38 -24.88
N SER A 83 -4.00 -8.79 -23.83
CA SER A 83 -2.61 -9.24 -23.85
C SER A 83 -2.47 -10.71 -23.44
N SER A 84 -1.24 -11.23 -23.40
CA SER A 84 -0.99 -12.60 -22.95
C SER A 84 -1.43 -12.81 -21.49
N PRO A 85 -1.81 -14.04 -21.10
CA PRO A 85 -2.26 -14.37 -19.75
C PRO A 85 -1.28 -13.96 -18.63
N GLU A 86 0.01 -13.94 -18.98
CA GLU A 86 1.13 -13.61 -18.09
C GLU A 86 1.22 -12.09 -17.83
N VAL A 87 1.01 -11.27 -18.87
CA VAL A 87 0.95 -9.81 -18.75
C VAL A 87 -0.27 -9.40 -17.93
N ARG A 88 -1.42 -10.07 -18.16
CA ARG A 88 -2.62 -9.85 -17.36
C ARG A 88 -2.39 -10.18 -15.89
N ALA A 89 -1.82 -11.35 -15.58
CA ALA A 89 -1.52 -11.75 -14.21
C ALA A 89 -0.58 -10.77 -13.47
N ASN A 90 0.46 -10.29 -14.16
CA ASN A 90 1.38 -9.30 -13.60
C ASN A 90 0.71 -7.95 -13.32
N ALA A 91 -0.10 -7.46 -14.28
CA ALA A 91 -0.84 -6.21 -14.11
C ALA A 91 -1.87 -6.32 -12.98
N THR A 92 -2.61 -7.43 -12.91
CA THR A 92 -3.53 -7.73 -11.80
C THR A 92 -2.81 -7.74 -10.47
N ALA A 93 -1.68 -8.46 -10.34
CA ALA A 93 -0.93 -8.52 -9.09
C ALA A 93 -0.47 -7.13 -8.62
N LYS A 94 0.02 -6.30 -9.54
CA LYS A 94 0.40 -4.91 -9.25
C LYS A 94 -0.79 -4.07 -8.80
N ALA A 95 -1.94 -4.20 -9.45
CA ALA A 95 -3.16 -3.49 -9.09
C ALA A 95 -3.69 -3.94 -7.71
N THR A 96 -3.65 -5.24 -7.40
CA THR A 96 -4.01 -5.77 -6.08
C THR A 96 -3.11 -5.17 -5.00
N VAL A 97 -1.79 -5.18 -5.18
CA VAL A 97 -0.85 -4.58 -4.22
C VAL A 97 -1.12 -3.08 -4.06
N ALA A 98 -1.36 -2.35 -5.16
CA ALA A 98 -1.70 -0.93 -5.12
C ALA A 98 -3.00 -0.67 -4.35
N ALA A 99 -4.02 -1.51 -4.51
CA ALA A 99 -5.29 -1.41 -3.79
C ALA A 99 -5.11 -1.61 -2.28
N PHE A 100 -4.33 -2.61 -1.86
CA PHE A 100 -4.02 -2.82 -0.44
C PHE A 100 -3.19 -1.68 0.14
N ALA A 101 -2.16 -1.23 -0.58
CA ALA A 101 -1.32 -0.10 -0.18
C ALA A 101 -2.13 1.21 -0.07
N ALA A 102 -3.18 1.38 -0.90
CA ALA A 102 -4.12 2.48 -0.77
C ALA A 102 -5.07 2.33 0.43
N SER A 103 -5.33 1.10 0.91
CA SER A 103 -6.20 0.84 2.05
C SER A 103 -5.49 0.94 3.41
N GLU A 104 -4.18 0.69 3.46
CA GLU A 104 -3.38 0.97 4.66
C GLU A 104 -3.41 2.47 4.92
N GLY A 105 -3.85 2.87 6.12
CA GLY A 105 -4.31 4.22 6.50
C GLY A 105 -3.32 5.40 6.40
N HIS A 106 -2.27 5.27 5.60
CA HIS A 106 -1.53 6.38 5.04
C HIS A 106 -2.09 6.66 3.66
N SER A 107 -2.94 7.69 3.53
CA SER A 107 -3.14 8.24 2.19
C SER A 107 -1.77 8.59 1.60
N HIS A 108 -1.59 8.24 0.32
CA HIS A 108 -0.37 8.55 -0.42
C HIS A 108 -0.05 10.04 -0.23
N PRO A 109 1.22 10.38 0.10
CA PRO A 109 1.62 11.77 0.23
C PRO A 109 1.20 12.55 -1.01
N ARG A 110 0.37 13.58 -0.82
CA ARG A 110 -0.10 14.45 -1.90
C ARG A 110 0.53 15.82 -1.78
N VAL A 111 0.79 16.44 -2.93
CA VAL A 111 1.26 17.83 -2.99
C VAL A 111 0.05 18.74 -3.16
N VAL A 112 -0.03 19.78 -2.35
CA VAL A 112 -1.06 20.82 -2.43
C VAL A 112 -0.38 22.15 -2.63
N GLU A 113 -0.76 22.84 -3.69
CA GLU A 113 -0.28 24.17 -4.02
C GLU A 113 -1.31 25.20 -3.56
N LEU A 114 -0.90 26.17 -2.73
CA LEU A 114 -1.76 27.29 -2.35
C LEU A 114 -1.19 28.60 -2.88
N PRO A 115 -2.03 29.46 -3.49
CA PRO A 115 -1.56 30.75 -3.96
C PRO A 115 -1.09 31.61 -2.79
N LYS A 116 0.02 32.33 -2.98
CA LYS A 116 0.45 33.35 -2.03
C LYS A 116 -0.46 34.57 -2.15
N THR A 117 -1.22 34.85 -1.10
CA THR A 117 -1.98 36.10 -0.99
C THR A 117 -1.57 36.89 0.25
N GLU A 118 -1.99 38.15 0.34
CA GLU A 118 -1.82 38.96 1.56
C GLU A 118 -2.70 38.45 2.71
N GLU A 119 -3.82 37.80 2.38
CA GLU A 119 -4.59 36.98 3.32
C GLU A 119 -3.71 35.77 3.70
N GLY A 120 -3.57 35.45 4.99
CA GLY A 120 -2.74 34.32 5.43
C GLY A 120 -3.24 32.97 4.87
N LEU A 121 -2.49 31.90 5.11
CA LEU A 121 -2.74 30.55 4.56
C LEU A 121 -4.13 29.95 4.86
N GLY A 122 -4.84 30.44 5.88
CA GLY A 122 -6.22 30.02 6.17
C GLY A 122 -6.33 28.70 6.94
N PHE A 123 -5.29 28.27 7.66
CA PHE A 123 -5.35 27.09 8.53
C PHE A 123 -4.43 27.23 9.75
N ASN A 124 -4.71 26.43 10.78
CA ASN A 124 -3.89 26.34 11.99
C ASN A 124 -3.16 25.00 12.03
N ILE A 125 -1.95 25.01 12.59
CA ILE A 125 -1.14 23.81 12.81
C ILE A 125 -1.02 23.50 14.31
N MET A 126 -0.73 22.25 14.64
CA MET A 126 -0.40 21.78 15.98
C MET A 126 0.63 20.65 15.95
N GLY A 127 1.16 20.28 17.11
CA GLY A 127 2.19 19.25 17.25
C GLY A 127 3.61 19.79 17.16
N GLY A 128 4.55 18.95 16.72
CA GLY A 128 5.99 19.23 16.71
C GLY A 128 6.74 18.57 17.86
N LYS A 129 8.07 18.69 17.83
CA LYS A 129 9.01 17.99 18.75
C LYS A 129 8.66 18.11 20.23
N GLU A 130 8.19 19.28 20.66
CA GLU A 130 7.84 19.59 22.05
C GLU A 130 6.61 18.82 22.57
N GLN A 131 5.69 18.44 21.68
CA GLN A 131 4.52 17.62 21.99
C GLN A 131 4.75 16.15 21.66
N ASN A 132 5.99 15.77 21.32
CA ASN A 132 6.39 14.45 20.84
C ASN A 132 5.44 13.90 19.75
N SER A 133 4.96 14.79 18.88
CA SER A 133 3.95 14.49 17.86
C SER A 133 4.36 15.13 16.54
N PRO A 134 4.07 14.53 15.37
CA PRO A 134 4.24 15.20 14.08
C PRO A 134 3.41 16.49 13.97
N ILE A 135 3.64 17.26 12.92
CA ILE A 135 2.90 18.51 12.69
C ILE A 135 1.65 18.21 11.86
N TYR A 136 0.48 18.65 12.33
CA TYR A 136 -0.81 18.42 11.69
C TYR A 136 -1.63 19.69 11.57
N ILE A 137 -2.57 19.71 10.62
CA ILE A 137 -3.59 20.75 10.49
C ILE A 137 -4.67 20.54 11.55
N SER A 138 -4.75 21.46 12.51
CA SER A 138 -5.73 21.40 13.61
C SER A 138 -7.09 21.95 13.20
N ARG A 139 -7.10 22.97 12.34
CA ARG A 139 -8.32 23.68 11.89
C ARG A 139 -8.10 24.31 10.51
N ILE A 140 -9.12 24.25 9.67
CA ILE A 140 -9.23 25.07 8.45
C ILE A 140 -10.13 26.28 8.78
N ILE A 141 -9.72 27.48 8.36
CA ILE A 141 -10.46 28.73 8.61
C ILE A 141 -11.51 28.89 7.51
N PRO A 142 -12.82 28.95 7.85
CA PRO A 142 -13.87 29.13 6.86
C PRO A 142 -13.67 30.40 6.03
N GLY A 143 -13.76 30.29 4.71
CA GLY A 143 -13.57 31.41 3.77
C GLY A 143 -12.10 31.81 3.54
N GLY A 144 -11.13 31.20 4.24
CA GLY A 144 -9.70 31.39 3.99
C GLY A 144 -9.19 30.65 2.74
N ILE A 145 -7.94 30.89 2.33
CA ILE A 145 -7.36 30.29 1.11
C ILE A 145 -7.44 28.76 1.13
N ALA A 146 -7.04 28.14 2.25
CA ALA A 146 -7.07 26.68 2.37
C ALA A 146 -8.48 26.09 2.26
N ASP A 147 -9.50 26.81 2.74
CA ASP A 147 -10.91 26.41 2.64
C ASP A 147 -11.42 26.56 1.20
N ARG A 148 -11.15 27.71 0.56
CA ARG A 148 -11.51 27.99 -0.84
C ARG A 148 -10.83 27.04 -1.82
N HIS A 149 -9.58 26.64 -1.53
CA HIS A 149 -8.84 25.67 -2.34
C HIS A 149 -9.33 24.23 -2.12
N GLY A 150 -9.75 23.88 -0.89
CA GLY A 150 -10.30 22.55 -0.55
C GLY A 150 -9.29 21.39 -0.55
N GLY A 151 -8.03 21.63 -0.95
CA GLY A 151 -6.97 20.60 -0.97
C GLY A 151 -6.42 20.20 0.41
N LEU A 152 -6.56 21.08 1.40
CA LEU A 152 -6.15 20.85 2.79
C LEU A 152 -7.36 20.56 3.68
N LYS A 153 -7.23 19.59 4.59
CA LYS A 153 -8.29 19.20 5.53
C LYS A 153 -7.73 19.09 6.95
N ARG A 154 -8.63 19.27 7.94
CA ARG A 154 -8.32 18.97 9.35
C ARG A 154 -7.83 17.52 9.46
N GLY A 155 -6.73 17.32 10.17
CA GLY A 155 -6.10 16.02 10.37
C GLY A 155 -5.01 15.66 9.34
N ASP A 156 -4.81 16.46 8.29
CA ASP A 156 -3.67 16.28 7.40
C ASP A 156 -2.34 16.49 8.16
N GLN A 157 -1.40 15.55 8.00
CA GLN A 157 -0.04 15.68 8.50
C GLN A 157 0.78 16.47 7.50
N LEU A 158 1.44 17.55 7.94
CA LEU A 158 2.38 18.29 7.12
C LEU A 158 3.74 17.57 7.12
N LEU A 159 4.18 17.12 5.96
CA LEU A 159 5.46 16.44 5.76
C LEU A 159 6.56 17.42 5.37
N SER A 160 6.27 18.35 4.45
CA SER A 160 7.18 19.41 4.03
C SER A 160 6.44 20.65 3.52
N VAL A 161 7.12 21.80 3.56
CA VAL A 161 6.64 23.10 3.03
C VAL A 161 7.74 23.68 2.16
N ASN A 162 7.45 23.97 0.88
CA ASN A 162 8.42 24.46 -0.12
C ASN A 162 9.70 23.63 -0.16
N GLY A 163 9.58 22.30 -0.07
CA GLY A 163 10.72 21.38 -0.04
C GLY A 163 11.46 21.29 1.30
N VAL A 164 11.09 22.07 2.32
CA VAL A 164 11.65 21.97 3.67
C VAL A 164 10.91 20.88 4.46
N PRO A 165 11.56 19.76 4.83
CA PRO A 165 10.92 18.70 5.59
C PRO A 165 10.64 19.13 7.03
N LEU A 166 9.42 18.87 7.49
CA LEU A 166 8.93 19.26 8.82
C LEU A 166 9.10 18.17 9.88
N GLY A 167 9.05 16.89 9.52
CA GLY A 167 9.46 15.75 10.37
C GLY A 167 9.20 15.89 11.89
N LEU A 168 10.23 15.62 12.70
CA LEU A 168 10.26 15.88 14.15
C LEU A 168 10.87 17.26 14.48
N SER A 169 10.63 18.26 13.63
CA SER A 169 11.12 19.61 13.89
C SER A 169 10.33 20.26 15.03
N PRO A 170 10.94 21.20 15.78
CA PRO A 170 10.17 22.11 16.62
C PRO A 170 9.10 22.82 15.78
N TRP A 171 7.88 22.98 16.30
CA TRP A 171 6.81 23.70 15.59
C TRP A 171 7.25 25.11 15.18
N ARG A 172 8.14 25.78 15.93
CA ARG A 172 8.74 27.07 15.56
C ARG A 172 9.40 27.02 14.18
N ARG A 173 10.07 25.92 13.82
CA ARG A 173 10.64 25.74 12.47
C ARG A 173 9.57 25.59 11.41
N ALA A 174 8.45 24.95 11.74
CA ALA A 174 7.31 24.83 10.84
C ALA A 174 6.64 26.17 10.59
N THR A 175 6.39 26.94 11.66
CA THR A 175 5.93 28.33 11.59
C THR A 175 6.86 29.17 10.74
N VAL A 176 8.17 29.12 10.99
CA VAL A 176 9.14 29.85 10.17
C VAL A 176 9.08 29.38 8.71
N ALA A 177 9.00 28.08 8.42
CA ALA A 177 8.89 27.60 7.04
C ALA A 177 7.60 28.07 6.34
N LEU A 178 6.47 28.08 7.06
CA LEU A 178 5.15 28.55 6.61
C LEU A 178 5.07 30.06 6.37
N PHE A 179 5.96 30.84 6.99
CA PHE A 179 6.00 32.31 6.86
C PHE A 179 7.29 32.80 6.20
N SER A 180 8.21 31.91 5.83
CA SER A 180 9.43 32.25 5.11
C SER A 180 9.06 32.61 3.67
N ARG A 181 9.32 33.85 3.30
CA ARG A 181 9.05 34.40 1.98
C ARG A 181 9.98 33.73 0.95
N CYS A 182 9.53 32.62 0.35
CA CYS A 182 10.11 32.16 -0.92
C CYS A 182 9.76 33.19 -2.01
N ASP A 183 10.71 33.54 -2.88
CA ASP A 183 10.54 34.41 -4.05
C ASP A 183 9.23 34.10 -4.78
N ASP A 184 8.24 35.00 -4.71
CA ASP A 184 6.97 35.12 -5.46
C ASP A 184 6.19 33.86 -5.94
N SER A 185 6.56 32.66 -5.49
CA SER A 185 6.03 31.39 -5.98
C SER A 185 4.98 30.83 -5.03
N ASP A 186 4.03 30.05 -5.53
CA ASP A 186 2.99 29.41 -4.72
C ASP A 186 3.57 28.53 -3.59
N TRP A 187 2.78 28.36 -2.53
CA TRP A 187 3.14 27.49 -1.42
C TRP A 187 2.96 26.03 -1.80
N HIS A 188 4.02 25.23 -1.71
CA HIS A 188 3.98 23.80 -1.99
C HIS A 188 3.98 23.00 -0.69
N PHE A 189 2.87 22.35 -0.38
CA PHE A 189 2.70 21.52 0.81
C PHE A 189 2.74 20.04 0.43
N SER A 190 3.65 19.25 1.01
CA SER A 190 3.51 17.79 0.98
C SER A 190 2.79 17.34 2.24
N ILE A 191 1.66 16.64 2.06
CA ILE A 191 0.80 16.21 3.15
C ILE A 191 0.44 14.73 3.05
N SER A 192 0.18 14.11 4.20
CA SER A 192 -0.42 12.78 4.27
C SER A 192 -1.58 12.80 5.26
N TYR A 193 -2.75 12.35 4.82
CA TYR A 193 -3.91 12.12 5.67
C TYR A 193 -3.71 10.79 6.42
N LYS A 194 -3.63 10.85 7.75
CA LYS A 194 -3.75 9.67 8.61
C LYS A 194 -5.22 9.48 8.95
N THR A 195 -5.78 8.34 8.53
CA THR A 195 -7.17 7.95 8.87
C THR A 195 -7.38 7.66 10.36
N ARG A 196 -6.31 7.71 11.18
CA ARG A 196 -6.39 7.70 12.63
C ARG A 196 -5.86 9.02 13.18
N PRO A 197 -6.71 9.94 13.66
CA PRO A 197 -6.23 11.08 14.43
C PRO A 197 -5.48 10.53 15.65
N ILE A 198 -4.22 10.91 15.82
CA ILE A 198 -3.43 10.58 17.02
C ILE A 198 -4.01 11.31 18.26
N TRP A 199 -4.85 12.31 18.03
CA TRP A 199 -5.61 13.01 19.04
C TRP A 199 -6.84 12.18 19.43
N LYS A 200 -6.85 11.63 20.65
CA LYS A 200 -8.14 11.35 21.31
C LYS A 200 -8.83 12.70 21.46
N GLU A 201 -9.94 12.92 20.76
CA GLU A 201 -10.86 13.98 21.19
C GLU A 201 -11.20 13.68 22.66
N PRO A 202 -11.08 14.66 23.59
CA PRO A 202 -11.73 14.49 24.87
C PRO A 202 -13.20 14.26 24.56
N GLU A 203 -13.76 13.16 25.06
CA GLU A 203 -15.19 12.92 25.05
C GLU A 203 -15.82 14.19 25.63
N HIS A 204 -16.45 14.98 24.76
CA HIS A 204 -17.23 16.11 25.19
C HIS A 204 -18.44 15.46 25.84
N ASP A 205 -18.41 15.37 27.18
CA ASP A 205 -19.56 15.01 27.98
C ASP A 205 -20.76 15.78 27.44
N ALA A 206 -21.70 15.03 26.88
CA ALA A 206 -22.99 15.53 26.51
C ALA A 206 -23.66 16.05 27.79
N VAL A 207 -23.78 17.37 27.90
CA VAL A 207 -24.67 18.03 28.85
C VAL A 207 -26.10 17.93 28.34
#